data_AF-A0AA35X2P6-F1
#
_entry.id   AF-A0AA35X2P6-F1
#
_cell.length_a   1.000
_cell.length_b   1.000
_cell.length_c   1.000
_cell.angle_alpha   90.00
_cell.angle_beta   90.00
_cell.angle_gamma   90.00
#
_symmetry.space_group_name_H-M   'P 1'
#
loop_
_entity.id
_entity.type
_entity.pdbx_description
1 polymer ?
#
loop_
_entity_poly.entity_id
_entity_poly.type
_entity_poly.pdbx_seq_one_letter_code
_entity_poly.pdbx_strand_id
1 'polypeptide(L)'
;MHLVGAPINFFTRSLEARGTLPTPTDLETAEVFGASRVQDFTQRQLLDGYACAVCGRCTDVCPANISGKILSPMHIVENLKEHTLETAPGVIAGEDEQAEKPLIGRWIQEEALWDCLTCGACVEECPVGVEHISTIIDMRRFLVMEKAEMPETAMNALISMEQRGHPWRGTTYTRTDWAEGLDIPLLADHPEAEVLFWVGCTAALEQRSQNVARSMASVLKRAGVDFAILGMEEGCTGDPARRMGNEYLYQIMAQQNIDTLNSYNVKKVVTICPHCFNTIKNEYPHLGGDFEVLHYSEFVAELITDGRIKPLVEINTTLAYHDSCYLGRHNGIYDQPRQIAEAIPGLKLVEMERCRNQGFCCGAGGGHMWMEESRGSRVNHVRTDQYLETEADTVGVSCPFCLQMFEEGIGTKEVQDTRRAKDLLEILDESLGSGD
;
A
#
# COMPACT_ATOMS: atom_id res chain seq x y z
N MET A 1 -8.56 19.07 27.26
CA MET A 1 -9.27 17.86 26.78
C MET A 1 -8.35 16.64 26.64
N HIS A 2 -7.11 16.79 26.16
CA HIS A 2 -6.13 15.70 26.01
C HIS A 2 -6.11 14.65 27.14
N LEU A 3 -5.99 15.06 28.41
CA LEU A 3 -5.90 14.13 29.56
C LEU A 3 -7.11 13.18 29.69
N VAL A 4 -8.29 13.59 29.20
CA VAL A 4 -9.51 12.78 29.19
C VAL A 4 -9.66 12.06 27.85
N GLY A 5 -9.38 12.75 26.74
CA GLY A 5 -9.50 12.20 25.40
C GLY A 5 -8.54 11.05 25.15
N ALA A 6 -7.26 11.18 25.52
CA ALA A 6 -6.20 10.21 25.26
C ALA A 6 -6.52 8.75 25.68
N PRO A 7 -6.91 8.46 26.95
CA PRO A 7 -7.21 7.09 27.35
C PRO A 7 -8.43 6.52 26.61
N ILE A 8 -9.47 7.33 26.37
CA ILE A 8 -10.67 6.92 25.62
C ILE A 8 -10.26 6.62 24.17
N ASN A 9 -9.50 7.52 23.56
CA ASN A 9 -9.03 7.43 22.19
C ASN A 9 -8.21 6.16 21.95
N PHE A 10 -7.30 5.84 22.86
CA PHE A 10 -6.52 4.63 22.75
C PHE A 10 -7.37 3.37 22.94
N PHE A 11 -8.37 3.42 23.83
CA PHE A 11 -9.27 2.29 24.10
C PHE A 11 -10.22 2.01 22.94
N THR A 12 -10.71 3.05 22.26
CA THR A 12 -11.67 2.94 21.15
C THR A 12 -11.02 2.86 19.78
N ARG A 13 -9.70 2.65 19.70
CA ARG A 13 -8.99 2.48 18.42
C ARG A 13 -9.50 1.26 17.66
N SER A 14 -9.34 1.26 16.34
CA SER A 14 -9.63 0.06 15.55
C SER A 14 -8.71 -1.09 15.97
N LEU A 15 -9.27 -2.29 15.99
CA LEU A 15 -8.54 -3.55 16.18
C LEU A 15 -8.23 -4.24 14.85
N GLU A 16 -8.70 -3.69 13.73
CA GLU A 16 -8.36 -4.15 12.40
C GLU A 16 -6.88 -3.86 12.07
N ALA A 17 -6.39 -4.47 11.00
CA ALA A 17 -5.09 -4.11 10.45
C ALA A 17 -5.03 -2.60 10.16
N ARG A 18 -3.92 -1.94 10.47
CA ARG A 18 -3.82 -0.47 10.35
C ARG A 18 -3.94 0.05 8.92
N GLY A 19 -3.72 -0.82 7.95
CA GLY A 19 -3.88 -0.53 6.53
C GLY A 19 -5.33 -0.66 6.04
N THR A 20 -6.27 -1.02 6.90
CA THR A 20 -7.69 -1.15 6.57
C THR A 20 -8.36 0.22 6.63
N LEU A 21 -9.12 0.55 5.59
CA LEU A 21 -10.05 1.67 5.63
C LEU A 21 -11.46 1.17 5.92
N PRO A 22 -12.27 1.94 6.68
CA PRO A 22 -13.70 1.68 6.77
C PRO A 22 -14.33 1.68 5.38
N THR A 23 -15.22 0.72 5.13
CA THR A 23 -15.99 0.61 3.87
C THR A 23 -17.41 1.15 4.12
N PRO A 24 -17.83 2.23 3.45
CA PRO A 24 -19.23 2.66 3.49
C PRO A 24 -20.13 1.58 2.90
N THR A 25 -21.15 1.15 3.65
CA THR A 25 -21.99 -0.01 3.29
C THR A 25 -23.15 0.31 2.35
N ASP A 26 -23.50 1.58 2.19
CA ASP A 26 -24.61 2.00 1.33
C ASP A 26 -24.24 3.28 0.59
N LEU A 27 -23.64 3.11 -0.60
CA LEU A 27 -23.30 4.22 -1.48
C LEU A 27 -24.52 4.75 -2.25
N GLU A 28 -25.63 4.01 -2.32
CA GLU A 28 -26.82 4.42 -3.09
C GLU A 28 -27.70 5.39 -2.31
N THR A 29 -27.72 5.29 -0.98
CA THR A 29 -28.50 6.16 -0.10
C THR A 29 -27.66 7.19 0.65
N ALA A 30 -26.34 7.19 0.47
CA ALA A 30 -25.46 8.16 1.08
C ALA A 30 -25.81 9.60 0.62
N GLU A 31 -26.10 10.48 1.58
CA GLU A 31 -26.35 11.89 1.29
C GLU A 31 -25.08 12.66 0.94
N VAL A 32 -23.91 12.19 1.43
CA VAL A 32 -22.58 12.77 1.21
C VAL A 32 -21.54 11.65 1.17
N PHE A 33 -20.60 11.74 0.23
CA PHE A 33 -19.43 10.86 0.17
C PHE A 33 -18.20 11.51 0.82
N GLY A 34 -17.58 10.79 1.75
CA GLY A 34 -16.38 11.29 2.44
C GLY A 34 -16.72 12.32 3.51
N ALA A 35 -15.77 13.19 3.83
CA ALA A 35 -15.94 14.18 4.90
C ALA A 35 -15.36 15.56 4.54
N SER A 36 -16.18 16.60 4.70
CA SER A 36 -15.77 18.00 4.58
C SER A 36 -16.30 18.89 5.70
N ARG A 37 -17.29 18.38 6.43
CA ARG A 37 -17.97 19.03 7.54
C ARG A 37 -17.83 18.20 8.79
N VAL A 38 -18.00 18.84 9.95
CA VAL A 38 -17.89 18.18 11.27
C VAL A 38 -18.83 16.98 11.38
N GLN A 39 -20.04 17.07 10.82
CA GLN A 39 -21.04 16.00 10.88
C GLN A 39 -20.71 14.78 10.00
N ASP A 40 -19.84 14.96 9.01
CA ASP A 40 -19.45 13.88 8.09
C ASP A 40 -18.39 12.96 8.74
N PHE A 41 -17.65 13.47 9.72
CA PHE A 41 -16.64 12.70 10.44
C PHE A 41 -17.27 11.79 11.50
N THR A 42 -16.69 10.62 11.66
CA THR A 42 -17.04 9.73 12.77
C THR A 42 -16.70 10.38 14.12
N GLN A 43 -17.43 10.01 15.17
CA GLN A 43 -17.12 10.46 16.54
C GLN A 43 -15.67 10.16 16.93
N ARG A 44 -15.14 9.06 16.39
CA ARG A 44 -13.76 8.63 16.56
C ARG A 44 -12.76 9.63 15.96
N GLN A 45 -12.94 10.03 14.71
CA GLN A 45 -12.08 10.99 14.03
C GLN A 45 -12.12 12.37 14.70
N LEU A 46 -13.27 12.77 15.23
CA LEU A 46 -13.37 13.99 16.04
C LEU A 46 -12.65 13.85 17.38
N LEU A 47 -12.78 12.70 18.05
CA LEU A 47 -12.10 12.40 19.32
C LEU A 47 -10.57 12.42 19.19
N ASP A 48 -10.03 11.96 18.05
CA ASP A 48 -8.59 12.00 17.75
C ASP A 48 -8.01 13.42 17.91
N GLY A 49 -8.75 14.44 17.45
CA GLY A 49 -8.38 15.84 17.64
C GLY A 49 -8.31 16.26 19.11
N TYR A 50 -9.29 15.85 19.92
CA TYR A 50 -9.31 16.14 21.36
C TYR A 50 -8.28 15.33 22.17
N ALA A 51 -7.90 14.17 21.65
CA ALA A 51 -6.88 13.30 22.21
C ALA A 51 -5.46 13.72 21.81
N CYS A 52 -5.28 14.45 20.71
CA CYS A 52 -3.98 14.92 20.26
C CYS A 52 -3.31 15.84 21.30
N ALA A 53 -2.02 15.58 21.58
CA ALA A 53 -1.19 16.41 22.46
C ALA A 53 -0.44 17.53 21.72
N VAL A 54 -0.57 17.60 20.38
CA VAL A 54 0.19 18.52 19.52
C VAL A 54 1.71 18.39 19.75
N CYS A 55 2.19 17.15 19.92
CA CYS A 55 3.58 16.87 20.29
C CYS A 55 4.56 16.76 19.11
N GLY A 56 4.09 16.84 17.86
CA GLY A 56 4.94 16.84 16.66
C GLY A 56 5.42 15.46 16.17
N ARG A 57 5.44 14.42 17.01
CA ARG A 57 6.02 13.10 16.65
C ARG A 57 5.55 12.54 15.31
N CYS A 58 4.24 12.59 15.04
CA CYS A 58 3.66 12.09 13.80
C CYS A 58 4.08 12.90 12.56
N THR A 59 4.40 14.18 12.74
CA THR A 59 4.95 15.06 11.71
C THR A 59 6.44 14.81 11.52
N ASP A 60 7.20 14.68 12.61
CA ASP A 60 8.65 14.44 12.58
C ASP A 60 9.05 13.13 11.88
N VAL A 61 8.16 12.14 11.84
CA VAL A 61 8.38 10.88 11.10
C VAL A 61 7.70 10.80 9.75
N CYS A 62 6.90 11.81 9.37
CA CYS A 62 6.13 11.77 8.13
C CYS A 62 7.07 11.89 6.92
N PRO A 63 7.12 10.89 6.01
CA PRO A 63 8.03 10.96 4.85
C PRO A 63 7.74 12.13 3.91
N ALA A 64 6.46 12.50 3.78
CA ALA A 64 6.07 13.71 3.05
C ALA A 64 6.66 14.96 3.73
N ASN A 65 6.43 15.13 5.03
CA ASN A 65 6.95 16.31 5.75
C ASN A 65 8.48 16.42 5.67
N ILE A 66 9.19 15.33 5.96
CA ILE A 66 10.66 15.26 5.94
C ILE A 66 11.22 15.64 4.55
N SER A 67 10.50 15.31 3.48
CA SER A 67 10.92 15.61 2.11
C SER A 67 10.45 16.98 1.59
N GLY A 68 9.93 17.85 2.47
CA GLY A 68 9.58 19.24 2.15
C GLY A 68 8.15 19.45 1.64
N LYS A 69 7.26 18.47 1.82
CA LYS A 69 5.82 18.61 1.56
C LYS A 69 5.13 19.35 2.69
N ILE A 70 3.91 19.83 2.45
CA ILE A 70 3.19 20.61 3.48
C ILE A 70 2.41 19.75 4.46
N LEU A 71 2.20 18.46 4.15
CA LEU A 71 1.53 17.54 5.05
C LEU A 71 2.21 17.52 6.43
N SER A 72 1.42 17.82 7.45
CA SER A 72 1.73 17.59 8.86
C SER A 72 0.55 16.83 9.46
N PRO A 73 0.68 15.52 9.73
CA PRO A 73 -0.40 14.73 10.31
C PRO A 73 -0.93 15.33 11.62
N MET A 74 -0.05 15.94 12.43
CA MET A 74 -0.45 16.68 13.62
C MET A 74 -1.41 17.83 13.30
N HIS A 75 -1.08 18.66 12.31
CA HIS A 75 -1.91 19.79 11.92
C HIS A 75 -3.22 19.36 11.28
N ILE A 76 -3.30 18.19 10.61
CA ILE A 76 -4.58 17.66 10.10
C ILE A 76 -5.58 17.50 11.25
N VAL A 77 -5.19 16.80 12.32
CA VAL A 77 -6.10 16.52 13.44
C VAL A 77 -6.30 17.73 14.36
N GLU A 78 -5.29 18.57 14.50
CA GLU A 78 -5.41 19.83 15.24
C GLU A 78 -6.37 20.80 14.54
N ASN A 79 -6.21 21.00 13.23
CA ASN A 79 -7.05 21.92 12.47
C ASN A 79 -8.50 21.42 12.35
N LEU A 80 -8.71 20.09 12.26
CA LEU A 80 -10.05 19.51 12.36
C LEU A 80 -10.69 19.80 13.73
N LYS A 81 -9.93 19.68 14.82
CA LYS A 81 -10.41 20.00 16.17
C LYS A 81 -10.74 21.49 16.32
N GLU A 82 -9.88 22.39 15.85
CA GLU A 82 -10.14 23.84 15.90
C GLU A 82 -11.37 24.23 15.07
N HIS A 83 -11.51 23.68 13.86
CA HIS A 83 -12.72 23.85 13.03
C HIS A 83 -13.97 23.32 13.72
N THR A 84 -13.87 22.16 14.37
CA THR A 84 -14.97 21.60 15.18
C THR A 84 -15.36 22.54 16.31
N LEU A 85 -14.40 23.13 17.01
CA LEU A 85 -14.68 24.08 18.09
C LEU A 85 -15.30 25.39 17.59
N GLU A 86 -14.88 25.88 16.42
CA GLU A 86 -15.45 27.08 15.81
C GLU A 86 -16.90 26.87 15.35
N THR A 87 -17.21 25.69 14.80
CA THR A 87 -18.48 25.47 14.09
C THR A 87 -19.53 24.69 14.90
N ALA A 88 -19.12 23.89 15.89
CA ALA A 88 -20.03 23.08 16.71
C ALA A 88 -21.17 23.88 17.38
N PRO A 89 -20.97 25.11 17.93
CA PRO A 89 -22.06 25.87 18.52
C PRO A 89 -23.20 26.17 17.52
N GLY A 90 -22.86 26.55 16.29
CA GLY A 90 -23.83 26.79 15.21
C GLY A 90 -24.55 25.49 14.82
N VAL A 91 -23.80 24.41 14.64
CA VAL A 91 -24.37 23.08 14.32
C VAL A 91 -25.39 22.63 15.38
N ILE A 92 -25.08 22.83 16.67
CA ILE A 92 -26.00 22.51 17.78
C ILE A 92 -27.24 23.41 17.76
N ALA A 93 -27.10 24.67 17.35
CA ALA A 93 -28.21 25.61 17.18
C ALA A 93 -29.04 25.36 15.91
N GLY A 94 -28.65 24.41 15.05
CA GLY A 94 -29.29 24.13 13.77
C GLY A 94 -28.88 25.09 12.64
N GLU A 95 -27.77 25.82 12.83
CA GLU A 95 -27.19 26.73 11.85
C GLU A 95 -26.05 26.02 11.08
N ASP A 96 -25.96 26.29 9.78
CA ASP A 96 -24.92 25.72 8.92
C ASP A 96 -23.92 26.78 8.43
N GLU A 97 -23.11 27.29 9.35
CA GLU A 97 -22.05 28.26 9.04
C GLU A 97 -20.83 27.63 8.34
N GLN A 98 -20.80 26.29 8.18
CA GLN A 98 -19.63 25.59 7.63
C GLN A 98 -19.43 25.86 6.14
N ALA A 99 -20.48 26.26 5.42
CA ALA A 99 -20.37 26.75 4.05
C ALA A 99 -19.53 28.05 3.95
N GLU A 100 -19.62 28.92 4.96
CA GLU A 100 -18.83 30.16 5.05
C GLU A 100 -17.45 29.94 5.69
N LYS A 101 -17.30 28.81 6.40
CA LYS A 101 -16.08 28.41 7.13
C LYS A 101 -15.66 26.99 6.70
N PRO A 102 -15.27 26.77 5.44
CA PRO A 102 -14.94 25.44 4.95
C PRO A 102 -13.74 24.86 5.68
N LEU A 103 -13.75 23.55 5.97
CA LEU A 103 -12.60 22.86 6.56
C LEU A 103 -11.45 22.79 5.54
N ILE A 104 -11.74 22.24 4.36
CA ILE A 104 -10.78 22.10 3.27
C ILE A 104 -10.59 23.46 2.57
N GLY A 105 -9.35 23.81 2.25
CA GLY A 105 -8.94 25.07 1.63
C GLY A 105 -8.67 26.21 2.62
N ARG A 106 -9.36 26.26 3.78
CA ARG A 106 -9.11 27.26 4.84
C ARG A 106 -8.28 26.70 5.99
N TRP A 107 -8.76 25.65 6.63
CA TRP A 107 -8.11 25.06 7.80
C TRP A 107 -7.12 23.96 7.41
N ILE A 108 -7.49 23.13 6.43
CA ILE A 108 -6.66 22.06 5.88
C ILE A 108 -6.46 22.34 4.39
N GLN A 109 -5.22 22.56 3.98
CA GLN A 109 -4.89 22.77 2.57
C GLN A 109 -5.07 21.47 1.79
N GLU A 110 -5.64 21.56 0.59
CA GLU A 110 -5.90 20.40 -0.25
C GLU A 110 -4.60 19.65 -0.60
N GLU A 111 -3.51 20.37 -0.85
CA GLU A 111 -2.22 19.77 -1.19
C GLU A 111 -1.68 18.89 -0.04
N ALA A 112 -1.98 19.24 1.21
CA ALA A 112 -1.60 18.42 2.36
C ALA A 112 -2.32 17.06 2.33
N LEU A 113 -3.57 17.02 1.85
CA LEU A 113 -4.30 15.78 1.68
C LEU A 113 -3.65 14.94 0.60
N TRP A 114 -3.32 15.53 -0.55
CA TRP A 114 -2.69 14.82 -1.67
C TRP A 114 -1.22 14.46 -1.45
N ASP A 115 -0.52 15.07 -0.49
CA ASP A 115 0.84 14.69 -0.08
C ASP A 115 0.91 13.38 0.73
N CYS A 116 -0.24 12.86 1.19
CA CYS A 116 -0.30 11.66 2.02
C CYS A 116 -0.01 10.35 1.25
N LEU A 117 1.06 9.67 1.64
CA LEU A 117 1.47 8.38 1.07
C LEU A 117 0.71 7.17 1.65
N THR A 118 -0.16 7.37 2.64
CA THR A 118 -0.86 6.29 3.39
C THR A 118 0.08 5.27 4.05
N CYS A 119 1.33 5.64 4.32
CA CYS A 119 2.35 4.71 4.79
C CYS A 119 2.19 4.27 6.25
N GLY A 120 1.43 5.01 7.06
CA GLY A 120 1.15 4.68 8.47
C GLY A 120 2.16 5.20 9.50
N ALA A 121 3.26 5.86 9.11
CA ALA A 121 4.31 6.29 10.04
C ALA A 121 3.75 7.15 11.20
N CYS A 122 2.84 8.06 10.86
CA CYS A 122 2.16 8.92 11.83
C CYS A 122 1.27 8.17 12.83
N VAL A 123 0.67 7.06 12.42
CA VAL A 123 -0.20 6.23 13.25
C VAL A 123 0.65 5.36 14.17
N GLU A 124 1.76 4.79 13.66
CA GLU A 124 2.70 3.97 14.44
C GLU A 124 3.32 4.75 15.60
N GLU A 125 3.75 5.99 15.37
CA GLU A 125 4.42 6.82 16.38
C GLU A 125 3.47 7.47 17.39
N CYS A 126 2.15 7.38 17.20
CA CYS A 126 1.20 8.09 18.05
C CYS A 126 0.99 7.36 19.39
N PRO A 127 1.38 7.95 20.54
CA PRO A 127 1.24 7.29 21.85
C PRO A 127 -0.21 7.19 22.33
N VAL A 128 -1.12 7.95 21.72
CA VAL A 128 -2.55 7.99 22.07
C VAL A 128 -3.44 7.43 20.97
N GLY A 129 -2.84 6.75 19.99
CA GLY A 129 -3.52 6.01 18.94
C GLY A 129 -4.39 6.88 18.03
N VAL A 130 -3.88 8.00 17.53
CA VAL A 130 -4.58 8.83 16.51
C VAL A 130 -4.48 8.17 15.14
N GLU A 131 -5.62 8.05 14.44
CA GLU A 131 -5.78 7.32 13.18
C GLU A 131 -5.87 8.28 11.97
N HIS A 132 -4.79 9.07 11.78
CA HIS A 132 -4.70 10.15 10.79
C HIS A 132 -5.12 9.78 9.35
N ILE A 133 -4.84 8.54 8.91
CA ILE A 133 -5.04 8.13 7.52
C ILE A 133 -6.52 8.14 7.15
N SER A 134 -7.39 7.60 8.01
CA SER A 134 -8.83 7.54 7.75
C SER A 134 -9.41 8.93 7.49
N THR A 135 -9.08 9.89 8.35
CA THR A 135 -9.48 11.29 8.25
C THR A 135 -9.01 11.93 6.94
N ILE A 136 -7.77 11.67 6.51
CA ILE A 136 -7.25 12.18 5.24
C ILE A 136 -7.97 11.54 4.04
N ILE A 137 -8.20 10.23 4.08
CA ILE A 137 -8.86 9.54 2.97
C ILE A 137 -10.33 9.94 2.87
N ASP A 138 -11.04 10.17 3.97
CA ASP A 138 -12.43 10.65 3.91
C ASP A 138 -12.51 12.05 3.31
N MET A 139 -11.55 12.93 3.60
CA MET A 139 -11.47 14.23 2.92
C MET A 139 -11.12 14.10 1.43
N ARG A 140 -10.20 13.19 1.04
CA ARG A 140 -9.95 12.89 -0.37
C ARG A 140 -11.19 12.32 -1.06
N ARG A 141 -11.95 11.46 -0.37
CA ARG A 141 -13.20 10.87 -0.87
C ARG A 141 -14.21 11.96 -1.20
N PHE A 142 -14.35 12.95 -0.31
CA PHE A 142 -15.18 14.11 -0.59
C PHE A 142 -14.71 14.89 -1.82
N LEU A 143 -13.42 15.22 -1.90
CA LEU A 143 -12.88 15.94 -3.06
C LEU A 143 -13.14 15.19 -4.38
N VAL A 144 -12.91 13.88 -4.39
CA VAL A 144 -13.09 13.06 -5.59
C VAL A 144 -14.55 12.85 -5.96
N MET A 145 -15.39 12.46 -5.01
CA MET A 145 -16.75 11.99 -5.29
C MET A 145 -17.78 13.12 -5.33
N GLU A 146 -17.57 14.19 -4.56
CA GLU A 146 -18.51 15.33 -4.49
C GLU A 146 -18.06 16.53 -5.33
N LYS A 147 -16.74 16.77 -5.42
CA LYS A 147 -16.18 17.93 -6.12
C LYS A 147 -15.55 17.61 -7.47
N ALA A 148 -15.26 16.34 -7.75
CA ALA A 148 -14.42 15.93 -8.87
C ALA A 148 -13.07 16.67 -8.89
N GLU A 149 -12.54 17.00 -7.71
CA GLU A 149 -11.28 17.70 -7.50
C GLU A 149 -10.19 16.69 -7.11
N MET A 150 -9.14 16.62 -7.91
CA MET A 150 -7.96 15.77 -7.69
C MET A 150 -6.82 16.16 -8.65
N PRO A 151 -5.57 15.73 -8.40
CA PRO A 151 -4.49 15.89 -9.36
C PRO A 151 -4.81 15.25 -10.71
N GLU A 152 -4.43 15.91 -11.82
CA GLU A 152 -4.75 15.45 -13.17
C GLU A 152 -4.22 14.03 -13.47
N THR A 153 -3.02 13.72 -12.97
CA THR A 153 -2.43 12.39 -13.15
C THR A 153 -3.17 11.31 -12.33
N ALA A 154 -3.73 11.66 -11.17
CA ALA A 154 -4.63 10.81 -10.39
C ALA A 154 -5.92 10.51 -11.17
N MET A 155 -6.57 11.55 -11.70
CA MET A 155 -7.78 11.42 -12.51
C MET A 155 -7.55 10.50 -13.71
N ASN A 156 -6.44 10.68 -14.40
CA ASN A 156 -6.05 9.84 -15.53
C ASN A 156 -5.88 8.36 -15.14
N ALA A 157 -5.33 8.07 -13.97
CA ALA A 157 -5.20 6.70 -13.47
C ALA A 157 -6.56 6.08 -13.14
N LEU A 158 -7.46 6.84 -12.50
CA LEU A 158 -8.83 6.41 -12.22
C LEU A 158 -9.62 6.10 -13.50
N ILE A 159 -9.53 6.96 -14.51
CA ILE A 159 -10.14 6.72 -15.84
C ILE A 159 -9.59 5.44 -16.47
N SER A 160 -8.28 5.20 -16.38
CA SER A 160 -7.69 3.95 -16.89
C SER A 160 -8.21 2.73 -16.14
N MET A 161 -8.37 2.82 -14.82
CA MET A 161 -8.93 1.74 -14.01
C MET A 161 -10.37 1.42 -14.40
N GLU A 162 -11.20 2.43 -14.59
CA GLU A 162 -12.59 2.28 -15.04
C GLU A 162 -12.69 1.65 -16.44
N GLN A 163 -11.87 2.12 -17.40
CA GLN A 163 -11.97 1.70 -18.79
C GLN A 163 -11.23 0.38 -19.10
N ARG A 164 -10.13 0.11 -18.39
CA ARG A 164 -9.22 -1.01 -18.70
C ARG A 164 -9.05 -2.01 -17.56
N GLY A 165 -9.65 -1.75 -16.40
CA GLY A 165 -9.50 -2.59 -15.21
C GLY A 165 -8.15 -2.43 -14.50
N HIS A 166 -7.28 -1.49 -14.91
CA HIS A 166 -5.96 -1.27 -14.31
C HIS A 166 -5.44 0.17 -14.55
N PRO A 167 -4.52 0.67 -13.72
CA PRO A 167 -4.08 2.08 -13.79
C PRO A 167 -2.91 2.33 -14.78
N TRP A 168 -2.28 1.28 -15.32
CA TRP A 168 -1.16 1.38 -16.27
C TRP A 168 -1.56 1.89 -17.67
N ARG A 169 -1.58 3.21 -17.85
CA ARG A 169 -1.85 3.83 -19.16
C ARG A 169 -0.76 3.51 -20.18
N GLY A 170 -1.14 3.31 -21.44
CA GLY A 170 -0.20 3.11 -22.54
C GLY A 170 0.52 1.75 -22.58
N THR A 171 0.40 0.91 -21.53
CA THR A 171 0.95 -0.45 -21.58
C THR A 171 0.34 -1.24 -22.74
N THR A 172 1.20 -1.91 -23.49
CA THR A 172 0.85 -2.87 -24.55
C THR A 172 0.85 -4.30 -24.03
N TYR A 173 1.29 -4.52 -22.78
CA TYR A 173 1.35 -5.83 -22.17
C TYR A 173 -0.04 -6.29 -21.72
N THR A 174 -0.28 -7.59 -21.79
CA THR A 174 -1.49 -8.25 -21.29
C THR A 174 -1.26 -8.90 -19.93
N ARG A 175 -2.33 -9.45 -19.33
CA ARG A 175 -2.24 -10.15 -18.03
C ARG A 175 -1.42 -11.44 -18.08
N THR A 176 -1.13 -11.96 -19.27
CA THR A 176 -0.49 -13.26 -19.47
C THR A 176 0.86 -13.21 -20.19
N ASP A 177 1.27 -12.06 -20.74
CA ASP A 177 2.54 -11.97 -21.51
C ASP A 177 3.76 -12.41 -20.68
N TRP A 178 3.79 -12.05 -19.40
CA TRP A 178 4.86 -12.45 -18.49
C TRP A 178 4.94 -13.98 -18.29
N ALA A 179 3.84 -14.71 -18.51
CA ALA A 179 3.75 -16.16 -18.34
C ALA A 179 4.18 -16.94 -19.60
N GLU A 180 4.51 -16.26 -20.71
CA GLU A 180 4.95 -16.91 -21.94
C GLU A 180 6.16 -17.84 -21.71
N GLY A 181 6.06 -19.06 -22.23
CA GLY A 181 7.08 -20.10 -22.10
C GLY A 181 7.20 -20.72 -20.70
N LEU A 182 6.27 -20.41 -19.78
CA LEU A 182 6.27 -20.98 -18.43
C LEU A 182 5.19 -22.03 -18.22
N ASP A 183 4.31 -22.34 -19.17
CA ASP A 183 3.23 -23.36 -19.05
C ASP A 183 2.48 -23.26 -17.69
N ILE A 184 1.94 -22.08 -17.38
CA ILE A 184 1.20 -21.81 -16.15
C ILE A 184 -0.29 -22.06 -16.42
N PRO A 185 -0.98 -22.91 -15.66
CA PRO A 185 -2.39 -23.17 -15.89
C PRO A 185 -3.25 -21.95 -15.53
N LEU A 186 -4.31 -21.75 -16.31
CA LEU A 186 -5.38 -20.83 -15.96
C LEU A 186 -6.33 -21.52 -14.99
N LEU A 187 -6.88 -20.77 -14.04
CA LEU A 187 -7.84 -21.31 -13.07
C LEU A 187 -9.11 -21.84 -13.75
N ALA A 188 -9.47 -21.29 -14.92
CA ALA A 188 -10.55 -21.80 -15.75
C ALA A 188 -10.31 -23.24 -16.27
N ASP A 189 -9.04 -23.60 -16.52
CA ASP A 189 -8.65 -24.92 -17.02
C ASP A 189 -8.24 -25.87 -15.89
N HIS A 190 -7.90 -25.34 -14.71
CA HIS A 190 -7.46 -26.07 -13.51
C HIS A 190 -8.16 -25.54 -12.25
N PRO A 191 -9.49 -25.70 -12.13
CA PRO A 191 -10.28 -25.11 -11.05
C PRO A 191 -10.01 -25.72 -9.67
N GLU A 192 -9.38 -26.90 -9.62
CA GLU A 192 -8.99 -27.59 -8.38
C GLU A 192 -7.64 -27.12 -7.79
N ALA A 193 -6.96 -26.15 -8.42
CA ALA A 193 -5.69 -25.62 -7.96
C ALA A 193 -5.73 -25.26 -6.46
N GLU A 194 -4.75 -25.75 -5.69
CA GLU A 194 -4.68 -25.46 -4.25
C GLU A 194 -4.42 -23.97 -3.96
N VAL A 195 -3.67 -23.30 -4.85
CA VAL A 195 -3.26 -21.91 -4.70
C VAL A 195 -3.64 -21.10 -5.93
N LEU A 196 -4.35 -19.98 -5.73
CA LEU A 196 -4.39 -18.92 -6.73
C LEU A 196 -3.18 -18.02 -6.56
N PHE A 197 -2.33 -17.92 -7.58
CA PHE A 197 -1.32 -16.88 -7.65
C PHE A 197 -1.95 -15.58 -8.21
N TRP A 198 -2.18 -14.62 -7.33
CA TRP A 198 -2.62 -13.26 -7.68
C TRP A 198 -1.41 -12.42 -8.08
N VAL A 199 -1.28 -12.15 -9.37
CA VAL A 199 -0.10 -11.53 -9.99
C VAL A 199 -0.07 -10.03 -9.67
N GLY A 200 -1.21 -9.38 -9.77
CA GLY A 200 -1.35 -7.93 -9.62
C GLY A 200 -0.95 -7.15 -10.86
N CYS A 201 -1.36 -5.87 -10.91
CA CYS A 201 -1.23 -5.06 -12.13
C CYS A 201 0.22 -4.81 -12.54
N THR A 202 1.07 -4.43 -11.59
CA THR A 202 2.45 -4.02 -11.92
C THR A 202 3.29 -5.17 -12.43
N ALA A 203 3.26 -6.32 -11.74
CA ALA A 203 4.03 -7.47 -12.19
C ALA A 203 3.48 -8.09 -13.48
N ALA A 204 2.21 -7.89 -13.82
CA ALA A 204 1.68 -8.33 -15.11
C ALA A 204 1.97 -7.35 -16.25
N LEU A 205 1.89 -6.04 -16.00
CA LEU A 205 1.75 -5.01 -17.05
C LEU A 205 2.94 -4.05 -17.19
N GLU A 206 3.94 -4.14 -16.32
CA GLU A 206 5.16 -3.34 -16.37
C GLU A 206 6.37 -4.26 -16.57
N GLN A 207 7.13 -4.01 -17.64
CA GLN A 207 8.16 -4.92 -18.18
C GLN A 207 9.18 -5.37 -17.14
N ARG A 208 9.71 -4.46 -16.32
CA ARG A 208 10.73 -4.79 -15.33
C ARG A 208 10.16 -5.69 -14.23
N SER A 209 8.94 -5.42 -13.81
CA SER A 209 8.25 -6.16 -12.75
C SER A 209 7.75 -7.54 -13.19
N GLN A 210 7.63 -7.80 -14.50
CA GLN A 210 7.31 -9.14 -15.04
C GLN A 210 8.31 -10.21 -14.60
N ASN A 211 9.59 -9.85 -14.42
CA ASN A 211 10.59 -10.77 -13.91
C ASN A 211 10.25 -11.29 -12.50
N VAL A 212 9.65 -10.46 -11.65
CA VAL A 212 9.23 -10.86 -10.29
C VAL A 212 8.12 -11.92 -10.36
N ALA A 213 7.15 -11.75 -11.25
CA ALA A 213 6.10 -12.76 -11.47
C ALA A 213 6.67 -14.07 -12.02
N ARG A 214 7.62 -13.98 -12.96
CA ARG A 214 8.33 -15.16 -13.51
C ARG A 214 9.11 -15.90 -12.43
N SER A 215 9.83 -15.20 -11.56
CA SER A 215 10.52 -15.80 -10.42
C SER A 215 9.56 -16.44 -9.43
N MET A 216 8.40 -15.82 -9.16
CA MET A 216 7.38 -16.46 -8.34
C MET A 216 6.91 -17.79 -8.95
N ALA A 217 6.58 -17.80 -10.24
CA ALA A 217 6.15 -19.01 -10.92
C ALA A 217 7.24 -20.09 -10.93
N SER A 218 8.52 -19.71 -11.13
CA SER A 218 9.67 -20.62 -11.02
C SER A 218 9.76 -21.24 -9.63
N VAL A 219 9.67 -20.42 -8.57
CA VAL A 219 9.71 -20.88 -7.17
C VAL A 219 8.55 -21.84 -6.87
N LEU A 220 7.32 -21.50 -7.27
CA LEU A 220 6.14 -22.34 -7.08
C LEU A 220 6.29 -23.69 -7.79
N LYS A 221 6.77 -23.70 -9.04
CA LYS A 221 7.00 -24.93 -9.80
C LYS A 221 8.07 -25.82 -9.17
N ARG A 222 9.20 -25.25 -8.75
CA ARG A 222 10.29 -25.99 -8.08
C ARG A 222 9.85 -26.56 -6.74
N ALA A 223 9.00 -25.85 -6.01
CA ALA A 223 8.42 -26.31 -4.77
C ALA A 223 7.37 -27.43 -4.97
N GLY A 224 6.94 -27.68 -6.22
CA GLY A 224 5.84 -28.59 -6.53
C GLY A 224 4.50 -28.10 -5.99
N VAL A 225 4.29 -26.78 -5.91
CA VAL A 225 3.01 -26.20 -5.50
C VAL A 225 2.02 -26.35 -6.65
N ASP A 226 0.81 -26.83 -6.34
CA ASP A 226 -0.29 -26.84 -7.30
C ASP A 226 -0.94 -25.45 -7.33
N PHE A 227 -0.71 -24.70 -8.41
CA PHE A 227 -1.19 -23.33 -8.53
C PHE A 227 -1.70 -23.01 -9.93
N ALA A 228 -2.60 -22.03 -10.00
CA ALA A 228 -3.08 -21.44 -11.24
C ALA A 228 -3.14 -19.91 -11.14
N ILE A 229 -3.37 -19.23 -12.27
CA ILE A 229 -3.60 -17.78 -12.35
C ILE A 229 -4.99 -17.49 -12.96
N LEU A 230 -5.56 -16.32 -12.65
CA LEU A 230 -6.81 -15.87 -13.29
C LEU A 230 -6.62 -15.42 -14.75
N GLY A 231 -5.38 -15.09 -15.16
CA GLY A 231 -5.10 -14.56 -16.49
C GLY A 231 -5.87 -13.27 -16.76
N MET A 232 -6.62 -13.22 -17.86
CA MET A 232 -7.37 -12.03 -18.27
C MET A 232 -8.55 -11.69 -17.35
N GLU A 233 -9.00 -12.62 -16.52
CA GLU A 233 -10.06 -12.37 -15.53
C GLU A 233 -9.54 -11.64 -14.28
N GLU A 234 -8.23 -11.46 -14.13
CA GLU A 234 -7.66 -10.68 -13.03
C GLU A 234 -7.84 -9.17 -13.22
N GLY A 235 -8.68 -8.56 -12.40
CA GLY A 235 -8.82 -7.10 -12.28
C GLY A 235 -7.76 -6.45 -11.40
N CYS A 236 -7.70 -5.12 -11.36
CA CYS A 236 -7.01 -4.42 -10.27
C CYS A 236 -7.75 -4.67 -8.96
N THR A 237 -7.05 -4.75 -7.84
CA THR A 237 -7.70 -4.95 -6.52
C THR A 237 -8.59 -3.78 -6.10
N GLY A 238 -8.43 -2.63 -6.76
CA GLY A 238 -9.09 -1.36 -6.43
C GLY A 238 -8.29 -0.50 -5.45
N ASP A 239 -7.11 -0.93 -4.97
CA ASP A 239 -6.27 -0.19 -4.02
C ASP A 239 -6.01 1.27 -4.45
N PRO A 240 -5.54 1.57 -5.69
CA PRO A 240 -5.27 2.95 -6.06
C PRO A 240 -6.54 3.81 -6.06
N ALA A 241 -7.66 3.28 -6.56
CA ALA A 241 -8.95 3.99 -6.54
C ALA A 241 -9.36 4.35 -5.12
N ARG A 242 -9.29 3.37 -4.21
CA ARG A 242 -9.64 3.55 -2.82
C ARG A 242 -8.77 4.59 -2.12
N ARG A 243 -7.44 4.51 -2.29
CA ARG A 243 -6.48 5.42 -1.66
C ARG A 243 -6.49 6.83 -2.24
N MET A 244 -6.97 6.99 -3.48
CA MET A 244 -7.22 8.30 -4.08
C MET A 244 -8.57 8.89 -3.68
N GLY A 245 -9.49 8.10 -3.10
CA GLY A 245 -10.80 8.57 -2.64
C GLY A 245 -11.97 8.20 -3.56
N ASN A 246 -11.76 7.41 -4.61
CA ASN A 246 -12.86 6.91 -5.44
C ASN A 246 -13.40 5.59 -4.88
N GLU A 247 -14.26 5.69 -3.87
CA GLU A 247 -14.83 4.53 -3.17
C GLU A 247 -15.75 3.71 -4.08
N TYR A 248 -16.52 4.37 -4.94
CA TYR A 248 -17.44 3.69 -5.86
C TYR A 248 -16.69 2.79 -6.85
N LEU A 249 -15.64 3.31 -7.49
CA LEU A 249 -14.80 2.52 -8.37
C LEU A 249 -14.09 1.38 -7.62
N TYR A 250 -13.62 1.63 -6.39
CA TYR A 250 -13.06 0.58 -5.55
C TYR A 250 -14.07 -0.57 -5.33
N GLN A 251 -15.29 -0.27 -4.88
CA GLN A 251 -16.27 -1.30 -4.55
C GLN A 251 -16.70 -2.10 -5.78
N ILE A 252 -16.86 -1.46 -6.95
CA ILE A 252 -17.14 -2.17 -8.22
C ILE A 252 -16.02 -3.16 -8.53
N MET A 253 -14.77 -2.71 -8.52
CA MET A 253 -13.63 -3.57 -8.88
C MET A 253 -13.43 -4.70 -7.86
N ALA A 254 -13.58 -4.38 -6.56
CA ALA A 254 -13.49 -5.35 -5.49
C ALA A 254 -14.58 -6.41 -5.61
N GLN A 255 -15.84 -6.00 -5.82
CA GLN A 255 -16.97 -6.93 -5.96
C GLN A 255 -16.79 -7.83 -7.19
N GLN A 256 -16.36 -7.28 -8.33
CA GLN A 256 -16.06 -8.08 -9.53
C GLN A 256 -15.00 -9.15 -9.25
N ASN A 257 -13.91 -8.79 -8.58
CA ASN A 257 -12.87 -9.75 -8.22
C ASN A 257 -13.40 -10.79 -7.23
N ILE A 258 -14.17 -10.39 -6.21
CA ILE A 258 -14.78 -11.28 -5.22
C ILE A 258 -15.70 -12.29 -5.91
N ASP A 259 -16.56 -11.83 -6.82
CA ASP A 259 -17.49 -12.68 -7.57
C ASP A 259 -16.73 -13.71 -8.42
N THR A 260 -15.68 -13.28 -9.12
CA THR A 260 -14.80 -14.18 -9.89
C THR A 260 -14.15 -15.22 -8.97
N LEU A 261 -13.51 -14.79 -7.88
CA LEU A 261 -12.84 -15.69 -6.92
C LEU A 261 -13.82 -16.70 -6.30
N ASN A 262 -15.03 -16.25 -5.94
CA ASN A 262 -16.09 -17.08 -5.41
C ASN A 262 -16.61 -18.08 -6.45
N SER A 263 -16.71 -17.69 -7.72
CA SER A 263 -17.18 -18.57 -8.80
C SER A 263 -16.26 -19.79 -9.01
N TYR A 264 -14.96 -19.61 -8.78
CA TYR A 264 -13.96 -20.68 -8.79
C TYR A 264 -13.75 -21.35 -7.42
N ASN A 265 -14.51 -20.97 -6.39
CA ASN A 265 -14.34 -21.47 -5.02
C ASN A 265 -12.93 -21.30 -4.45
N VAL A 266 -12.21 -20.24 -4.85
CA VAL A 266 -10.85 -19.96 -4.38
C VAL A 266 -10.82 -19.88 -2.86
N LYS A 267 -9.86 -20.56 -2.24
CA LYS A 267 -9.65 -20.53 -0.78
C LYS A 267 -8.37 -19.81 -0.39
N LYS A 268 -7.28 -20.08 -1.11
CA LYS A 268 -5.95 -19.56 -0.82
C LYS A 268 -5.45 -18.70 -1.96
N VAL A 269 -5.06 -17.47 -1.63
CA VAL A 269 -4.49 -16.49 -2.55
C VAL A 269 -3.09 -16.16 -2.09
N VAL A 270 -2.10 -16.35 -2.96
CA VAL A 270 -0.73 -15.88 -2.74
C VAL A 270 -0.47 -14.72 -3.70
N THR A 271 0.10 -13.62 -3.20
CA THR A 271 0.43 -12.46 -4.04
C THR A 271 1.81 -11.91 -3.75
N ILE A 272 2.42 -11.33 -4.79
CA ILE A 272 3.74 -10.68 -4.70
C ILE A 272 3.67 -9.18 -4.34
N CYS A 273 2.46 -8.62 -4.21
CA CYS A 273 2.27 -7.20 -3.98
C CYS A 273 1.65 -6.94 -2.60
N PRO A 274 2.36 -6.24 -1.68
CA PRO A 274 1.81 -5.87 -0.37
C PRO A 274 0.52 -5.04 -0.42
N HIS A 275 0.30 -4.26 -1.48
CA HIS A 275 -0.93 -3.50 -1.68
C HIS A 275 -2.11 -4.43 -1.99
N CYS A 276 -1.92 -5.35 -2.94
CA CYS A 276 -2.92 -6.37 -3.26
C CYS A 276 -3.20 -7.25 -2.04
N PHE A 277 -2.15 -7.67 -1.34
CA PHE A 277 -2.25 -8.42 -0.09
C PHE A 277 -3.13 -7.70 0.93
N ASN A 278 -2.85 -6.43 1.22
CA ASN A 278 -3.62 -5.66 2.19
C ASN A 278 -5.10 -5.54 1.80
N THR A 279 -5.39 -5.20 0.54
CA THR A 279 -6.77 -5.01 0.08
C THR A 279 -7.55 -6.32 0.07
N ILE A 280 -6.99 -7.41 -0.46
CA ILE A 280 -7.71 -8.69 -0.51
C ILE A 280 -7.87 -9.25 0.92
N LYS A 281 -6.83 -9.18 1.76
CA LYS A 281 -6.87 -9.77 3.10
C LYS A 281 -7.78 -9.02 4.06
N ASN A 282 -7.70 -7.69 4.05
CA ASN A 282 -8.27 -6.89 5.12
C ASN A 282 -9.50 -6.07 4.69
N GLU A 283 -9.66 -5.81 3.39
CA GLU A 283 -10.72 -4.92 2.90
C GLU A 283 -11.81 -5.64 2.11
N TYR A 284 -11.50 -6.71 1.39
CA TYR A 284 -12.53 -7.56 0.74
C TYR A 284 -13.51 -8.22 1.73
N PRO A 285 -13.11 -8.58 2.97
CA PRO A 285 -14.07 -9.09 3.95
C PRO A 285 -15.24 -8.14 4.22
N HIS A 286 -15.04 -6.82 4.07
CA HIS A 286 -16.13 -5.83 4.24
C HIS A 286 -17.20 -5.94 3.14
N LEU A 287 -16.87 -6.57 2.01
CA LEU A 287 -17.74 -6.81 0.86
C LEU A 287 -18.09 -8.30 0.70
N GLY A 288 -17.82 -9.12 1.72
CA GLY A 288 -18.12 -10.56 1.71
C GLY A 288 -17.10 -11.44 0.98
N GLY A 289 -15.92 -10.92 0.63
CA GLY A 289 -14.81 -11.71 0.11
C GLY A 289 -13.92 -12.22 1.24
N ASP A 290 -14.03 -13.50 1.59
CA ASP A 290 -13.25 -14.15 2.65
C ASP A 290 -12.29 -15.20 2.05
N PHE A 291 -10.99 -14.90 2.10
CA PHE A 291 -9.94 -15.71 1.50
C PHE A 291 -8.75 -15.81 2.46
N GLU A 292 -8.06 -16.95 2.46
CA GLU A 292 -6.74 -17.07 3.07
C GLU A 292 -5.72 -16.37 2.16
N VAL A 293 -5.25 -15.18 2.56
CA VAL A 293 -4.32 -14.38 1.75
C VAL A 293 -2.95 -14.36 2.40
N LEU A 294 -1.94 -14.76 1.63
CA LEU A 294 -0.53 -14.72 2.03
C LEU A 294 0.25 -13.82 1.08
N HIS A 295 1.15 -13.02 1.64
CA HIS A 295 2.18 -12.39 0.84
C HIS A 295 3.26 -13.42 0.48
N TYR A 296 3.92 -13.29 -0.67
CA TYR A 296 4.93 -14.25 -1.12
C TYR A 296 6.00 -14.50 -0.05
N SER A 297 6.38 -13.47 0.71
CA SER A 297 7.41 -13.60 1.73
C SER A 297 7.01 -14.59 2.82
N GLU A 298 5.74 -14.62 3.22
CA GLU A 298 5.24 -15.58 4.21
C GLU A 298 5.25 -16.99 3.62
N PHE A 299 4.66 -17.13 2.44
CA PHE A 299 4.50 -18.42 1.77
C PHE A 299 5.86 -19.06 1.42
N VAL A 300 6.79 -18.27 0.88
CA VAL A 300 8.12 -18.74 0.50
C VAL A 300 9.00 -19.07 1.71
N ALA A 301 8.90 -18.30 2.80
CA ALA A 301 9.58 -18.65 4.05
C ALA A 301 9.10 -20.01 4.61
N GLU A 302 7.80 -20.30 4.50
CA GLU A 302 7.23 -21.61 4.83
C GLU A 302 7.81 -22.71 3.91
N LEU A 303 7.84 -22.50 2.59
CA LEU A 303 8.42 -23.47 1.65
C LEU A 303 9.89 -23.79 1.92
N ILE A 304 10.68 -22.80 2.36
CA ILE A 304 12.08 -23.00 2.77
C ILE A 304 12.14 -23.80 4.07
N THR A 305 11.32 -23.44 5.06
CA THR A 305 11.27 -24.10 6.38
C THR A 305 10.88 -25.57 6.26
N ASP A 306 9.93 -25.88 5.37
CA ASP A 306 9.47 -27.23 5.06
C ASP A 306 10.45 -28.02 4.18
N GLY A 307 11.50 -27.37 3.67
CA GLY A 307 12.50 -27.98 2.80
C GLY A 307 12.00 -28.30 1.39
N ARG A 308 10.86 -27.72 0.97
CA ARG A 308 10.32 -27.87 -0.40
C ARG A 308 11.17 -27.14 -1.42
N ILE A 309 11.81 -26.06 -1.01
CA ILE A 309 12.85 -25.37 -1.79
C ILE A 309 14.06 -25.14 -0.90
N LYS A 310 15.24 -25.12 -1.52
CA LYS A 310 16.49 -24.88 -0.82
C LYS A 310 17.40 -24.00 -1.69
N PRO A 311 17.78 -22.81 -1.22
CA PRO A 311 18.81 -22.01 -1.89
C PRO A 311 20.16 -22.74 -1.81
N LEU A 312 20.79 -22.97 -2.96
CA LEU A 312 22.02 -23.77 -3.08
C LEU A 312 23.16 -23.00 -3.75
N VAL A 313 22.83 -22.08 -4.65
CA VAL A 313 23.81 -21.26 -5.37
C VAL A 313 24.16 -20.04 -4.52
N GLU A 314 25.46 -19.82 -4.33
CA GLU A 314 25.96 -18.66 -3.60
C GLU A 314 25.71 -17.36 -4.37
N ILE A 315 25.09 -16.38 -3.70
CA ILE A 315 24.88 -15.02 -4.19
C ILE A 315 25.71 -14.06 -3.35
N ASN A 316 26.93 -13.77 -3.79
CA ASN A 316 27.87 -12.89 -3.09
C ASN A 316 27.49 -11.41 -3.27
N THR A 317 26.55 -10.93 -2.45
CA THR A 317 26.10 -9.52 -2.43
C THR A 317 25.82 -9.06 -1.00
N THR A 318 26.10 -7.79 -0.71
CA THR A 318 25.56 -7.13 0.48
C THR A 318 24.19 -6.54 0.16
N LEU A 319 23.16 -6.99 0.86
CA LEU A 319 21.77 -6.60 0.65
C LEU A 319 21.29 -5.70 1.79
N ALA A 320 20.89 -4.47 1.48
CA ALA A 320 20.12 -3.64 2.41
C ALA A 320 18.62 -3.85 2.18
N TYR A 321 17.90 -4.35 3.18
CA TYR A 321 16.46 -4.62 3.00
C TYR A 321 15.59 -3.38 3.27
N HIS A 322 14.58 -3.18 2.43
CA HIS A 322 13.55 -2.15 2.60
C HIS A 322 12.22 -2.76 3.02
N ASP A 323 11.78 -2.40 4.22
CA ASP A 323 10.46 -2.76 4.75
C ASP A 323 9.33 -2.00 4.03
N SER A 324 8.54 -2.72 3.22
CA SER A 324 7.32 -2.18 2.60
C SER A 324 6.31 -1.78 3.68
N CYS A 325 5.70 -0.60 3.54
CA CYS A 325 4.75 -0.08 4.53
C CYS A 325 3.50 -0.97 4.67
N TYR A 326 2.97 -1.46 3.54
CA TYR A 326 1.80 -2.35 3.54
C TYR A 326 2.10 -3.75 4.04
N LEU A 327 3.34 -4.23 3.94
CA LEU A 327 3.71 -5.54 4.48
C LEU A 327 4.03 -5.44 5.98
N GLY A 328 4.90 -4.50 6.34
CA GLY A 328 5.38 -4.29 7.70
C GLY A 328 4.40 -3.50 8.56
N ARG A 329 4.31 -2.17 8.37
CA ARG A 329 3.61 -1.30 9.33
C ARG A 329 2.11 -1.57 9.42
N HIS A 330 1.51 -1.95 8.30
CA HIS A 330 0.07 -2.22 8.22
C HIS A 330 -0.31 -3.65 8.61
N ASN A 331 0.57 -4.63 8.39
CA ASN A 331 0.24 -6.06 8.55
C ASN A 331 1.20 -6.86 9.46
N GLY A 332 2.22 -6.23 10.02
CA GLY A 332 3.13 -6.81 11.01
C GLY A 332 4.17 -7.78 10.46
N ILE A 333 4.33 -7.91 9.14
CA ILE A 333 5.23 -8.88 8.50
C ILE A 333 6.60 -8.24 8.29
N TYR A 334 7.56 -8.63 9.12
CA TYR A 334 8.94 -8.13 9.10
C TYR A 334 9.98 -9.24 9.01
N ASP A 335 9.73 -10.38 9.65
CA ASP A 335 10.76 -11.41 9.81
C ASP A 335 10.84 -12.34 8.61
N GLN A 336 9.72 -12.62 7.94
CA GLN A 336 9.66 -13.56 6.82
C GLN A 336 10.53 -13.13 5.63
N PRO A 337 10.57 -11.85 5.20
CA PRO A 337 11.54 -11.40 4.21
C PRO A 337 12.99 -11.60 4.68
N ARG A 338 13.29 -11.37 5.96
CA ARG A 338 14.64 -11.54 6.50
C ARG A 338 15.06 -13.01 6.54
N GLN A 339 14.15 -13.90 6.91
CA GLN A 339 14.35 -15.36 6.87
C GLN A 339 14.70 -15.85 5.46
N ILE A 340 14.02 -15.33 4.43
CA ILE A 340 14.34 -15.64 3.03
C ILE A 340 15.75 -15.15 2.69
N ALA A 341 16.10 -13.91 3.03
CA ALA A 341 17.42 -13.36 2.74
C ALA A 341 18.54 -14.14 3.45
N GLU A 342 18.36 -14.48 4.73
CA GLU A 342 19.32 -15.24 5.54
C GLU A 342 19.49 -16.70 5.06
N ALA A 343 18.49 -17.26 4.37
CA ALA A 343 18.57 -18.61 3.81
C ALA A 343 19.45 -18.69 2.54
N ILE A 344 19.79 -17.56 1.92
CA ILE A 344 20.55 -17.51 0.65
C ILE A 344 22.06 -17.54 0.96
N PRO A 345 22.80 -18.58 0.52
CA PRO A 345 24.23 -18.67 0.75
C PRO A 345 25.00 -17.49 0.13
N GLY A 346 25.99 -16.96 0.83
CA GLY A 346 26.83 -15.85 0.37
C GLY A 346 26.20 -14.46 0.48
N LEU A 347 24.88 -14.37 0.71
CA LEU A 347 24.19 -13.09 0.87
C LEU A 347 24.46 -12.52 2.27
N LYS A 348 24.88 -11.25 2.33
CA LYS A 348 25.08 -10.53 3.58
C LYS A 348 23.96 -9.50 3.77
N LEU A 349 23.02 -9.79 4.66
CA LEU A 349 21.94 -8.87 5.00
C LEU A 349 22.46 -7.75 5.92
N VAL A 350 22.09 -6.51 5.59
CA VAL A 350 22.30 -5.33 6.43
C VAL A 350 20.99 -4.54 6.56
N GLU A 351 20.82 -3.85 7.67
CA GLU A 351 19.66 -3.00 7.92
C GLU A 351 20.01 -1.54 7.59
N MET A 352 19.06 -0.82 6.99
CA MET A 352 19.13 0.65 6.93
C MET A 352 18.85 1.22 8.32
N GLU A 353 19.33 2.43 8.62
CA GLU A 353 19.11 3.09 9.94
C GLU A 353 17.63 3.11 10.33
N ARG A 354 16.77 3.43 9.36
CA ARG A 354 15.31 3.37 9.49
C ARG A 354 14.79 2.08 8.86
N CYS A 355 14.53 1.07 9.69
CA CYS A 355 13.99 -0.23 9.30
C CYS A 355 12.79 -0.64 10.18
N ARG A 356 12.18 -1.77 9.84
CA ARG A 356 11.00 -2.36 10.48
C ARG A 356 9.86 -1.33 10.61
N ASN A 357 9.29 -1.15 11.81
CA ASN A 357 8.19 -0.21 12.05
C ASN A 357 8.60 1.26 11.86
N GLN A 358 9.90 1.56 11.99
CA GLN A 358 10.50 2.88 11.74
C GLN A 358 10.92 3.09 10.28
N GLY A 359 10.68 2.11 9.39
CA GLY A 359 11.03 2.19 7.98
C GLY A 359 10.50 3.45 7.27
N PHE A 360 11.36 4.12 6.50
CA PHE A 360 10.95 5.29 5.73
C PHE A 360 10.30 4.87 4.41
N CYS A 361 9.20 5.52 4.04
CA CYS A 361 8.38 5.11 2.88
C CYS A 361 9.15 5.25 1.56
N CYS A 362 8.88 4.35 0.60
CA CYS A 362 9.43 4.44 -0.75
C CYS A 362 8.81 5.57 -1.58
N GLY A 363 7.67 6.15 -1.19
CA GLY A 363 7.02 7.25 -1.92
C GLY A 363 5.85 6.85 -2.83
N ALA A 364 5.60 5.56 -3.11
CA ALA A 364 4.59 5.15 -4.09
C ALA A 364 3.15 4.97 -3.56
N GLY A 365 2.97 4.83 -2.24
CA GLY A 365 1.66 4.56 -1.64
C GLY A 365 0.68 5.73 -1.74
N GLY A 366 -0.59 5.52 -1.39
CA GLY A 366 -1.56 6.62 -1.36
C GLY A 366 -1.95 7.15 -2.75
N GLY A 367 -1.68 6.40 -3.81
CA GLY A 367 -1.85 6.83 -5.21
C GLY A 367 -0.63 7.51 -5.82
N HIS A 368 0.48 7.66 -5.09
CA HIS A 368 1.64 8.43 -5.57
C HIS A 368 2.48 7.78 -6.67
N MET A 369 2.34 6.49 -6.93
CA MET A 369 2.93 5.92 -8.14
C MET A 369 2.25 6.43 -9.44
N TRP A 370 1.11 7.11 -9.32
CA TRP A 370 0.36 7.73 -10.43
C TRP A 370 0.20 9.23 -10.26
N MET A 371 0.75 9.82 -9.19
CA MET A 371 0.66 11.25 -8.92
C MET A 371 2.06 11.85 -8.88
N GLU A 372 2.20 13.04 -9.46
CA GLU A 372 3.48 13.75 -9.42
C GLU A 372 3.64 14.47 -8.07
N GLU A 373 4.85 14.41 -7.52
CA GLU A 373 5.18 15.15 -6.31
C GLU A 373 5.41 16.63 -6.65
N SER A 374 4.61 17.53 -6.07
CA SER A 374 4.58 18.94 -6.48
C SER A 374 5.68 19.82 -5.88
N ARG A 375 6.36 19.37 -4.81
CA ARG A 375 7.29 20.19 -4.03
C ARG A 375 8.31 19.38 -3.24
N GLY A 376 9.38 20.05 -2.83
CA GLY A 376 10.46 19.47 -2.05
C GLY A 376 11.27 18.42 -2.83
N SER A 377 11.96 17.54 -2.11
CA SER A 377 12.69 16.40 -2.69
C SER A 377 11.75 15.22 -2.88
N ARG A 378 11.90 14.40 -3.93
CA ARG A 378 11.06 13.20 -4.07
C ARG A 378 11.28 12.25 -2.88
N VAL A 379 10.21 11.65 -2.38
CA VAL A 379 10.29 10.77 -1.18
C VAL A 379 11.22 9.58 -1.45
N ASN A 380 11.12 9.00 -2.64
CA ASN A 380 11.96 7.89 -3.06
C ASN A 380 13.44 8.26 -3.18
N HIS A 381 13.77 9.51 -3.51
CA HIS A 381 15.16 9.98 -3.54
C HIS A 381 15.75 10.07 -2.14
N VAL A 382 15.00 10.60 -1.17
CA VAL A 382 15.41 10.62 0.25
C VAL A 382 15.60 9.20 0.77
N ARG A 383 14.71 8.26 0.40
CA ARG A 383 14.88 6.85 0.79
C ARG A 383 16.07 6.19 0.10
N THR A 384 16.32 6.51 -1.16
CA THR A 384 17.50 6.03 -1.89
C THR A 384 18.79 6.50 -1.23
N ASP A 385 18.84 7.75 -0.74
CA ASP A 385 20.01 8.25 -0.01
C ASP A 385 20.29 7.44 1.26
N GLN A 386 19.26 7.10 2.04
CA GLN A 386 19.39 6.20 3.21
C GLN A 386 19.88 4.79 2.84
N TYR A 387 19.53 4.30 1.65
CA TYR A 387 20.08 3.05 1.13
C TYR A 387 21.57 3.21 0.80
N LEU A 388 21.96 4.28 0.10
CA LEU A 388 23.35 4.51 -0.30
C LEU A 388 24.29 4.66 0.92
N GLU A 389 23.78 5.21 2.03
CA GLU A 389 24.51 5.30 3.31
C GLU A 389 24.89 3.95 3.91
N THR A 390 24.19 2.85 3.57
CA THR A 390 24.56 1.51 4.07
C THR A 390 25.73 0.89 3.31
N GLU A 391 26.16 1.52 2.22
CA GLU A 391 27.18 1.02 1.29
C GLU A 391 26.89 -0.36 0.69
N ALA A 392 25.65 -0.85 0.78
CA ALA A 392 25.23 -2.16 0.27
C ALA A 392 25.16 -2.16 -1.26
N ASP A 393 25.51 -3.28 -1.89
CA ASP A 393 25.53 -3.40 -3.36
C ASP A 393 24.11 -3.40 -3.94
N THR A 394 23.16 -3.97 -3.19
CA THR A 394 21.79 -4.16 -3.60
C THR A 394 20.82 -3.67 -2.53
N VAL A 395 19.76 -2.96 -2.92
CA VAL A 395 18.56 -2.80 -2.09
C VAL A 395 17.58 -3.91 -2.40
N GLY A 396 17.24 -4.69 -1.37
CA GLY A 396 16.23 -5.74 -1.43
C GLY A 396 14.86 -5.19 -1.09
N VAL A 397 13.88 -5.47 -1.94
CA VAL A 397 12.47 -5.10 -1.71
C VAL A 397 11.59 -6.33 -1.75
N SER A 398 10.34 -6.18 -1.32
CA SER A 398 9.31 -7.22 -1.42
C SER A 398 7.99 -6.60 -1.90
N CYS A 399 8.08 -5.66 -2.82
CA CYS A 399 6.96 -4.85 -3.30
C CYS A 399 7.32 -4.29 -4.68
N PRO A 400 6.53 -4.59 -5.72
CA PRO A 400 6.80 -4.07 -7.08
C PRO A 400 6.81 -2.54 -7.15
N PHE A 401 6.04 -1.84 -6.32
CA PHE A 401 6.11 -0.37 -6.30
C PHE A 401 7.41 0.13 -5.67
N CYS A 402 7.87 -0.49 -4.57
CA CYS A 402 9.14 -0.12 -3.96
C CYS A 402 10.30 -0.37 -4.93
N LEU A 403 10.26 -1.47 -5.70
CA LEU A 403 11.26 -1.79 -6.70
C LEU A 403 11.47 -0.63 -7.67
N GLN A 404 10.40 -0.18 -8.32
CA GLN A 404 10.47 0.93 -9.28
C GLN A 404 10.93 2.24 -8.63
N MET A 405 10.46 2.53 -7.41
CA MET A 405 10.87 3.74 -6.68
C MET A 405 12.37 3.76 -6.39
N PHE A 406 12.98 2.62 -6.06
CA PHE A 406 14.43 2.52 -5.88
C PHE A 406 15.18 2.52 -7.21
N GLU A 407 14.67 1.88 -8.26
CA GLU A 407 15.31 1.93 -9.58
C GLU A 407 15.36 3.34 -10.14
N GLU A 408 14.28 4.11 -10.05
CA GLU A 408 14.26 5.52 -10.46
C GLU A 408 15.23 6.34 -9.61
N GLY A 409 15.27 6.12 -8.30
CA GLY A 409 16.15 6.84 -7.38
C GLY A 409 17.63 6.55 -7.66
N ILE A 410 17.98 5.28 -7.87
CA ILE A 410 19.34 4.84 -8.21
C ILE A 410 19.76 5.43 -9.57
N GLY A 411 18.86 5.38 -10.56
CA GLY A 411 19.11 5.95 -11.88
C GLY A 411 19.35 7.46 -11.83
N THR A 412 18.55 8.18 -11.06
CA THR A 412 18.71 9.64 -10.86
C THR A 412 20.03 10.00 -10.18
N LYS A 413 20.55 9.13 -9.31
CA LYS A 413 21.84 9.31 -8.64
C LYS A 413 23.02 8.87 -9.51
N GLU A 414 22.78 8.33 -10.70
CA GLU A 414 23.78 7.86 -11.67
C GLU A 414 24.74 6.80 -11.10
N VAL A 415 24.24 5.95 -10.19
CA VAL A 415 25.04 4.89 -9.52
C VAL A 415 24.65 3.47 -9.95
N GLN A 416 23.87 3.32 -11.02
CA GLN A 416 23.38 2.01 -11.51
C GLN A 416 24.48 0.96 -11.82
N ASP A 417 25.70 1.41 -12.11
CA ASP A 417 26.83 0.51 -12.39
C ASP A 417 27.30 -0.25 -11.15
N THR A 418 27.06 0.31 -9.96
CA THR A 418 27.55 -0.23 -8.67
C THR A 418 26.44 -0.56 -7.68
N ARG A 419 25.25 0.04 -7.84
CA ARG A 419 24.11 -0.11 -6.93
C ARG A 419 22.90 -0.60 -7.71
N ARG A 420 22.16 -1.56 -7.14
CA ARG A 420 21.00 -2.18 -7.82
C ARG A 420 19.80 -2.30 -6.89
N ALA A 421 18.60 -2.33 -7.46
CA ALA A 421 17.39 -2.73 -6.75
C ALA A 421 16.90 -4.07 -7.30
N LYS A 422 16.56 -4.99 -6.40
CA LYS A 422 15.99 -6.30 -6.75
C LYS A 422 14.88 -6.66 -5.79
N ASP A 423 13.85 -7.32 -6.30
CA ASP A 423 12.93 -8.02 -5.41
C ASP A 423 13.64 -9.22 -4.79
N LEU A 424 13.44 -9.45 -3.51
CA LEU A 424 14.05 -10.57 -2.78
C LEU A 424 13.70 -11.92 -3.41
N LEU A 425 12.53 -12.02 -4.03
CA LEU A 425 12.11 -13.22 -4.75
C LEU A 425 12.98 -13.53 -5.96
N GLU A 426 13.46 -12.50 -6.68
CA GLU A 426 14.37 -12.69 -7.82
C GLU A 426 15.72 -13.22 -7.34
N ILE A 427 16.24 -12.67 -6.23
CA ILE A 427 17.52 -13.12 -5.65
C ILE A 427 17.42 -14.56 -5.13
N LEU A 428 16.28 -14.90 -4.51
CA LEU A 428 16.01 -16.26 -4.07
C LEU A 428 15.98 -17.23 -5.25
N ASP A 429 15.22 -16.92 -6.29
CA ASP A 429 15.07 -17.78 -7.49
C ASP A 429 16.42 -18.00 -8.18
N GLU A 430 17.26 -16.95 -8.28
CA GLU A 430 18.65 -17.07 -8.74
C GLU A 430 19.47 -18.06 -7.88
N SER A 431 19.29 -18.02 -6.55
CA SER A 431 19.97 -18.92 -5.61
C SER A 431 19.46 -20.36 -5.65
N LEU A 432 18.26 -20.62 -6.18
CA LEU A 432 17.78 -21.99 -6.42
C LEU A 432 18.53 -22.67 -7.58
N GLY A 433 19.32 -21.93 -8.38
CA GLY A 433 20.10 -22.45 -9.52
C GLY A 433 19.27 -22.77 -10.76
N SER A 434 19.85 -23.28 -11.85
CA SER A 434 19.07 -23.84 -12.96
C SER A 434 18.52 -25.21 -12.52
N GLY A 435 17.21 -25.43 -12.63
CA GLY A 435 16.65 -26.76 -12.39
C GLY A 435 17.13 -27.72 -13.48
N ASP A 436 17.97 -28.68 -13.10
CA ASP A 436 18.25 -29.88 -13.90
C ASP A 436 17.15 -30.93 -13.69
#